data_AF-A0A7C4VB26-F1
#
_entry.id   AF-A0A7C4VB26-F1
#
_cell.length_a   1.000
_cell.length_b   1.000
_cell.length_c   1.000
_cell.angle_alpha   90.00
_cell.angle_beta   90.00
_cell.angle_gamma   90.00
#
_symmetry.space_group_name_H-M   'P 1'
#
loop_
_entity.id
_entity.type
_entity.pdbx_description
1 polymer ?
#
loop_
_entity_poly.entity_id
_entity_poly.type
_entity_poly.pdbx_seq_one_letter_code
_entity_poly.pdbx_strand_id
1 'polypeptide(L)'
;MRHDLHTRAATFAPDTYDAETNTIEAVLSTGADVQRLGYIERLPVANADLRGIVGVPVLDAHNQGSTRAVIGAIEKAWKTGGEIRARIKLSSAAGRRRHRRQNSRRHLARG
;
A
#
# COMPACT_ATOMS: atom_id res chain seq x y z
N MET A 1 -38.67 -33.39 5.21
CA MET A 1 -37.71 -32.64 6.06
C MET A 1 -37.31 -31.39 5.30
N ARG A 2 -37.46 -30.19 5.88
CA ARG A 2 -36.97 -28.95 5.28
C ARG A 2 -35.56 -28.72 5.82
N HIS A 3 -34.59 -28.55 4.94
CA HIS A 3 -33.24 -28.19 5.33
C HIS A 3 -33.14 -26.67 5.35
N ASP A 4 -32.93 -26.08 6.53
CA ASP A 4 -32.61 -24.67 6.67
C ASP A 4 -31.20 -24.41 6.12
N LEU A 5 -31.15 -23.61 5.05
CA LEU A 5 -29.89 -23.14 4.47
C LEU A 5 -29.39 -21.96 5.31
N HIS A 6 -28.41 -22.22 6.19
CA HIS A 6 -27.72 -21.17 6.94
C HIS A 6 -26.56 -20.60 6.12
N THR A 7 -26.77 -19.45 5.48
CA THR A 7 -25.70 -18.70 4.81
C THR A 7 -24.97 -17.81 5.83
N ARG A 8 -23.74 -18.16 6.19
CA ARG A 8 -22.86 -17.30 7.00
C ARG A 8 -22.07 -16.37 6.07
N ALA A 9 -22.67 -15.25 5.67
CA ALA A 9 -21.97 -14.20 4.94
C ALA A 9 -21.10 -13.38 5.90
N ALA A 10 -19.91 -13.89 6.23
CA ALA A 10 -18.88 -13.07 6.84
C ALA A 10 -18.25 -12.20 5.72
N THR A 11 -18.55 -10.91 5.71
CA THR A 11 -17.78 -9.96 4.90
C THR A 11 -16.40 -9.84 5.53
N PHE A 12 -15.41 -10.52 4.94
CA PHE A 12 -14.00 -10.33 5.27
C PHE A 12 -13.54 -8.95 4.75
N ALA A 13 -14.00 -7.88 5.40
CA ALA A 13 -13.38 -6.57 5.23
C ALA A 13 -12.16 -6.53 6.16
N PRO A 14 -10.98 -6.06 5.69
CA PRO A 14 -9.90 -5.70 6.58
C PRO A 14 -10.43 -4.73 7.65
N ASP A 15 -10.01 -4.86 8.91
CA ASP A 15 -10.48 -4.00 10.01
C ASP A 15 -10.22 -2.50 9.75
N THR A 16 -9.34 -2.18 8.79
CA THR A 16 -8.95 -0.82 8.42
C THR A 16 -9.52 -0.34 7.08
N TYR A 17 -10.34 -1.15 6.39
CA TYR A 17 -10.89 -0.75 5.10
C TYR A 17 -12.08 0.22 5.25
N ASP A 18 -11.95 1.38 4.62
CA ASP A 18 -13.01 2.37 4.48
C ASP A 18 -13.54 2.35 3.04
N ALA A 19 -14.80 1.94 2.88
CA ALA A 19 -15.47 1.82 1.59
C ALA A 19 -15.84 3.17 0.96
N GLU A 20 -16.18 4.18 1.77
CA GLU A 20 -16.55 5.52 1.30
C GLU A 20 -15.36 6.20 0.64
N THR A 21 -14.20 6.08 1.28
CA THR A 21 -12.95 6.64 0.76
C THR A 21 -12.14 5.63 -0.06
N ASN A 22 -12.54 4.36 -0.15
CA ASN A 22 -11.76 3.28 -0.77
C ASN A 22 -10.29 3.29 -0.31
N THR A 23 -10.09 3.40 1.01
CA THR A 23 -8.76 3.45 1.64
C THR A 23 -8.58 2.31 2.64
N ILE A 24 -7.31 2.02 2.95
CA ILE A 24 -6.92 1.17 4.07
C ILE A 24 -5.86 1.88 4.91
N GLU A 25 -5.79 1.58 6.20
CA GLU A 25 -4.63 1.89 7.02
C GLU A 25 -3.70 0.68 7.14
N ALA A 26 -2.39 0.92 7.06
CA ALA A 26 -1.36 -0.10 7.14
C ALA A 26 -0.15 0.39 7.97
N VAL A 27 0.52 -0.54 8.63
CA VAL A 27 1.82 -0.31 9.26
C VAL A 27 2.90 -0.50 8.18
N LEU A 28 3.65 0.56 7.89
CA LEU A 28 4.78 0.52 6.94
C LEU A 28 6.06 0.01 7.60
N SER A 29 6.26 0.32 8.89
CA SER A 29 7.40 -0.16 9.67
C SER A 29 7.11 -0.08 11.16
N THR A 30 7.58 -1.08 11.90
CA THR A 30 7.58 -1.10 13.38
C THR A 30 8.92 -0.67 13.97
N GLY A 31 9.94 -0.39 13.14
CA GLY A 31 11.30 -0.12 13.58
C GLY A 31 12.03 -1.35 14.15
N ALA A 32 11.48 -2.55 13.96
CA ALA A 32 12.07 -3.80 14.42
C ALA A 32 13.44 -4.08 13.78
N ASP A 33 14.28 -4.82 14.52
CA ASP A 33 15.56 -5.30 14.03
C ASP A 33 15.38 -6.34 12.92
N VAL A 34 16.16 -6.17 11.86
CA VAL A 34 16.28 -7.15 10.80
C VAL A 34 17.69 -7.72 10.81
N GLN A 35 17.81 -9.01 11.10
CA GLN A 35 19.09 -9.71 11.03
C GLN A 35 19.53 -9.83 9.57
N ARG A 36 20.74 -9.33 9.28
CA ARG A 36 21.44 -9.52 8.01
C ARG A 36 22.68 -10.38 8.24
N LEU A 37 23.31 -10.84 7.16
CA LEU A 37 24.60 -11.50 7.29
C LEU A 37 25.66 -10.46 7.73
N GLY A 38 26.11 -10.55 8.98
CA GLY A 38 27.20 -9.72 9.52
C GLY A 38 26.79 -8.43 10.23
N TYR A 39 25.50 -8.06 10.28
CA TYR A 39 25.03 -6.89 11.05
C TYR A 39 23.51 -6.95 11.31
N ILE A 40 23.05 -6.08 12.20
CA ILE A 40 21.63 -5.83 12.46
C ILE A 40 21.24 -4.53 11.77
N GLU A 41 20.26 -4.59 10.87
CA GLU A 41 19.67 -3.41 10.25
C GLU A 41 18.46 -2.96 11.07
N ARG A 42 18.45 -1.68 11.45
CA ARG A 42 17.33 -1.04 12.15
C ARG A 42 16.96 0.26 11.44
N LEU A 43 15.68 0.43 11.14
CA LEU A 43 15.14 1.73 10.73
C LEU A 43 14.73 2.51 11.97
N PRO A 44 15.45 3.58 12.37
CA PRO A 44 15.03 4.42 13.48
C PRO A 44 13.78 5.22 13.10
N VAL A 45 12.60 4.78 13.53
CA VAL A 45 11.31 5.41 13.20
C VAL A 45 11.27 6.90 13.56
N ALA A 46 11.85 7.28 14.70
CA ALA A 46 11.95 8.68 15.12
C ALA A 46 12.66 9.55 14.06
N ASN A 47 13.69 9.02 13.41
CA ASN A 47 14.53 9.74 12.45
C ASN A 47 14.12 9.51 10.99
N ALA A 48 13.14 8.65 10.71
CA ALA A 48 12.70 8.38 9.35
C ALA A 48 12.15 9.66 8.67
N ASP A 49 12.65 9.97 7.48
CA ASP A 49 12.13 11.08 6.67
C ASP A 49 10.96 10.60 5.81
N LEU A 50 9.76 11.17 6.05
CA LEU A 50 8.55 10.83 5.32
C LEU A 50 8.25 11.81 4.17
N ARG A 51 9.14 12.77 3.91
CA ARG A 51 8.96 13.71 2.78
C ARG A 51 8.95 12.93 1.46
N GLY A 52 8.00 13.27 0.59
CA GLY A 52 7.87 12.65 -0.74
C GLY A 52 7.21 11.27 -0.76
N ILE A 53 6.77 10.73 0.39
CA ILE A 53 6.11 9.41 0.44
C ILE A 53 4.68 9.43 -0.10
N VAL A 54 4.01 10.59 -0.08
CA VAL A 54 2.67 10.75 -0.63
C VAL A 54 2.71 10.59 -2.15
N GLY A 55 1.81 9.75 -2.68
CA GLY A 55 1.74 9.41 -4.10
C GLY A 55 2.66 8.26 -4.53
N VAL A 56 3.51 7.74 -3.63
CA VAL A 56 4.33 6.55 -3.92
C VAL A 56 3.42 5.34 -4.14
N PRO A 57 3.62 4.57 -5.24
CA PRO A 57 2.81 3.40 -5.54
C PRO A 57 3.09 2.26 -4.56
N VAL A 58 2.02 1.61 -4.10
CA VAL A 58 2.10 0.38 -3.31
C VAL A 58 2.04 -0.80 -4.28
N LEU A 59 3.05 -1.66 -4.23
CA LEU A 59 3.21 -2.76 -5.19
C LEU A 59 2.63 -4.08 -4.68
N ASP A 60 2.07 -4.88 -5.58
CA ASP A 60 1.77 -6.28 -5.35
C ASP A 60 3.06 -7.11 -5.43
N ALA A 61 3.32 -7.91 -4.40
CA ALA A 61 4.43 -8.86 -4.30
C ALA A 61 5.86 -8.31 -4.51
N HIS A 62 6.12 -7.01 -4.26
CA HIS A 62 7.45 -6.40 -4.45
C HIS A 62 8.07 -6.67 -5.84
N ASN A 63 7.24 -7.03 -6.83
CA ASN A 63 7.70 -7.40 -8.16
C ASN A 63 8.05 -6.14 -8.95
N GLN A 64 9.32 -5.75 -8.90
CA GLN A 64 9.86 -4.59 -9.61
C GLN A 64 9.89 -4.80 -11.14
N GLY A 65 9.64 -6.01 -11.64
CA GLY A 65 9.71 -6.38 -13.06
C GLY A 65 8.47 -6.07 -13.90
N SER A 66 7.36 -5.60 -13.30
CA SER A 66 6.13 -5.32 -14.06
C SER A 66 5.24 -4.26 -13.41
N THR A 67 4.91 -3.22 -14.18
CA THR A 67 4.02 -2.11 -13.80
C THR A 67 2.55 -2.52 -13.59
N ARG A 68 2.21 -3.82 -13.77
CA ARG A 68 0.86 -4.37 -13.53
C ARG A 68 0.57 -4.62 -12.04
N ALA A 69 1.58 -4.56 -11.19
CA ALA A 69 1.49 -4.90 -9.78
C ALA A 69 1.38 -3.64 -8.90
N VAL A 70 0.50 -2.68 -9.21
CA VAL A 70 0.23 -1.51 -8.34
C VAL A 70 -1.16 -1.67 -7.75
N ILE A 71 -1.26 -1.77 -6.42
CA ILE A 71 -2.52 -1.95 -5.69
C ILE A 71 -3.13 -0.62 -5.24
N GLY A 72 -2.31 0.42 -5.05
CA GLY A 72 -2.76 1.74 -4.62
C GLY A 72 -1.62 2.76 -4.54
N ALA A 73 -1.88 3.89 -3.90
CA ALA A 73 -0.88 4.90 -3.60
C ALA A 73 -1.04 5.45 -2.19
N ILE A 74 0.06 5.84 -1.55
CA ILE A 74 0.04 6.42 -0.21
C ILE A 74 -0.61 7.81 -0.27
N GLU A 75 -1.67 8.01 0.49
CA GLU A 75 -2.35 9.32 0.60
C GLU A 75 -1.79 10.13 1.78
N LYS A 76 -1.42 9.45 2.86
CA LYS A 76 -0.85 10.06 4.06
C LYS A 76 0.04 9.05 4.77
N ALA A 77 1.14 9.51 5.37
CA ALA A 77 1.95 8.73 6.29
C ALA A 77 2.25 9.55 7.56
N TRP A 78 2.36 8.86 8.70
CA TRP A 78 2.65 9.48 9.98
C TRP A 78 3.38 8.51 10.91
N LYS A 79 4.02 9.06 11.94
CA LYS A 79 4.64 8.29 13.02
C LYS A 79 3.70 8.24 14.21
N THR A 80 3.52 7.07 14.81
CA THR A 80 2.74 6.93 16.05
C THR A 80 3.19 5.71 16.82
N GLY A 81 3.33 5.81 18.14
CA GLY A 81 3.65 4.66 19.01
C GLY A 81 4.93 3.88 18.63
N GLY A 82 5.92 4.53 18.01
CA GLY A 82 7.13 3.85 17.52
C GLY A 82 6.98 3.19 16.14
N GLU A 83 5.84 3.33 15.47
CA GLU A 83 5.57 2.82 14.13
C GLU A 83 5.50 3.95 13.10
N ILE A 84 5.71 3.59 11.84
CA ILE A 84 5.31 4.37 10.68
C ILE A 84 4.02 3.76 10.15
N ARG A 85 2.94 4.55 10.11
CA ARG A 85 1.65 4.16 9.55
C ARG A 85 1.35 4.95 8.29
N ALA A 86 0.54 4.38 7.42
CA ALA A 86 0.06 5.04 6.23
C ALA A 86 -1.39 4.72 5.93
N ARG A 87 -2.07 5.70 5.34
CA ARG A 87 -3.37 5.54 4.69
C ARG A 87 -3.14 5.44 3.19
N ILE A 88 -3.63 4.36 2.60
CA ILE A 88 -3.40 3.99 1.20
C ILE A 88 -4.72 4.09 0.46
N LYS A 89 -4.74 4.88 -0.61
CA LYS A 89 -5.86 4.91 -1.56
C LYS A 89 -5.73 3.74 -2.52
N LEU A 90 -6.70 2.84 -2.49
CA LEU A 90 -6.71 1.69 -3.38
C LEU A 90 -7.06 2.11 -4.81
N SER A 91 -6.37 1.51 -5.78
CA SER A 91 -6.66 1.76 -7.18
C SER A 91 -7.96 1.04 -7.57
N SER A 92 -8.91 1.78 -8.16
CA SER A 92 -10.07 1.12 -8.78
C SER A 92 -9.62 0.35 -10.02
N ALA A 93 -10.34 -0.70 -10.41
CA ALA A 93 -10.08 -1.42 -11.66
C ALA A 93 -10.06 -0.49 -12.90
N ALA A 94 -10.74 0.65 -12.84
CA ALA A 94 -10.71 1.70 -13.86
C ALA A 94 -9.46 2.60 -13.78
N GLY A 95 -8.92 2.86 -12.59
CA GLY A 95 -7.66 3.60 -12.36
C GLY A 95 -6.44 2.90 -12.97
N ARG A 96 -6.43 1.55 -12.98
CA ARG A 96 -5.41 0.72 -13.66
C ARG A 96 -5.26 1.08 -15.15
N ARG A 97 -6.30 1.60 -15.82
CA ARG A 97 -6.27 1.99 -17.24
C ARG A 97 -5.71 3.40 -17.48
N ARG A 98 -5.69 4.29 -16.48
CA ARG A 98 -5.26 5.69 -16.65
C ARG A 98 -3.75 5.91 -16.46
N HIS A 99 -3.09 5.13 -15.59
CA HIS A 99 -1.62 5.17 -15.46
C HIS A 99 -0.90 4.73 -16.77
N ARG A 100 -1.59 3.96 -17.62
CA ARG A 100 -1.14 3.60 -18.98
C ARG A 100 -0.91 4.83 -19.89
N ARG A 101 -1.58 5.96 -19.65
CA ARG A 101 -1.47 7.17 -20.49
C ARG A 101 -0.45 8.20 -19.97
N GLN A 102 -0.22 8.29 -18.66
CA GLN A 102 0.69 9.30 -18.11
C GLN A 102 2.17 8.95 -18.33
N ASN A 103 2.53 7.66 -18.38
CA ASN A 103 3.93 7.24 -18.55
C ASN A 103 4.41 7.33 -20.01
N SER A 104 3.52 7.18 -21.00
CA SER A 104 3.88 7.35 -22.41
C SER A 104 4.22 8.79 -22.80
N ARG A 105 3.79 9.80 -22.01
CA ARG A 105 4.13 11.22 -22.25
C ARG A 105 5.46 11.64 -21.64
N ARG A 106 5.99 10.91 -20.65
CA ARG A 106 7.32 11.20 -20.08
C ARG A 106 8.47 10.61 -20.88
N HIS A 107 8.22 9.61 -21.73
CA HIS A 107 9.25 9.00 -22.57
C HIS A 107 9.48 9.73 -23.91
N LEU A 108 8.56 10.60 -24.32
CA LEU A 108 8.66 11.38 -25.57
C LEU A 108 9.17 12.82 -25.38
N ALA A 109 9.56 13.22 -24.16
CA ALA A 109 10.07 14.56 -23.86
C ALA A 109 11.55 14.57 -23.44
N ARG A 110 12.30 13.50 -23.76
CA ARG A 110 13.76 13.38 -23.56
C ARG A 110 14.43 12.70 -24.76
N GLY A 111 14.07 13.13 -25.96
CA GLY A 111 14.74 12.81 -27.22
C GLY A 111 14.85 14.08 -28.04
#